data_AF-A0A558F5D7-F1
#
_entry.id   AF-A0A558F5D7-F1
#
_cell.length_a   1.000
_cell.length_b   1.000
_cell.length_c   1.000
_cell.angle_alpha   90.00
_cell.angle_beta   90.00
_cell.angle_gamma   90.00
#
_symmetry.space_group_name_H-M   'P 1'
#
loop_
_entity.id
_entity.type
_entity.pdbx_description
1 polymer ?
#
loop_
_entity_poly.entity_id
_entity_poly.type
_entity_poly.pdbx_seq_one_letter_code
_entity_poly.pdbx_strand_id
1 'polypeptide(L)'
;MNFFSRIKTFVRQDPKEQVVGYSITELKTVFTEPLLHTIHTQSGQLRAVSLEDVGVPAYYVSLLIDGGDIHAFWAIVESSFTFVNEKEFNDLPVKLYESAQKSEHLIFSVSTREFNSVTIRLVTNSTDLLKAIHGEKFAVPPPWVAFEGYNPSWWGGNMQGAPGYYNDNFFFPFFTSLNEAEKRDYYARYNATDEWVSSF
;
A
#
# COMPACT_ATOMS: atom_id res chain seq x y z
N MET A 1 -4.23 11.59 -59.00
CA MET A 1 -3.74 10.41 -58.24
C MET A 1 -2.26 10.66 -57.99
N ASN A 2 -1.66 10.80 -56.80
CA ASN A 2 -1.78 10.19 -55.45
C ASN A 2 -1.52 11.32 -54.43
N PHE A 3 -2.24 11.59 -53.33
CA PHE A 3 -2.65 10.81 -52.15
C PHE A 3 -1.52 10.18 -51.28
N PHE A 4 -1.33 10.83 -50.11
CA PHE A 4 -0.81 10.36 -48.80
C PHE A 4 0.67 9.98 -48.60
N SER A 5 1.34 10.69 -47.68
CA SER A 5 1.69 10.20 -46.32
C SER A 5 2.13 11.41 -45.47
N ARG A 6 1.40 11.90 -44.45
CA ARG A 6 1.07 11.40 -43.10
C ARG A 6 2.28 11.03 -42.22
N ILE A 7 2.72 12.03 -41.45
CA ILE A 7 2.93 12.06 -39.99
C ILE A 7 2.92 10.71 -39.27
N LYS A 8 3.99 10.43 -38.50
CA LYS A 8 3.92 9.86 -37.14
C LYS A 8 5.30 9.91 -36.48
N THR A 9 5.63 11.05 -35.89
CA THR A 9 6.71 11.12 -34.88
C THR A 9 6.11 10.60 -33.58
N PHE A 10 6.19 9.30 -33.34
CA PHE A 10 5.96 8.73 -32.02
C PHE A 10 7.19 9.05 -31.17
N VAL A 11 7.18 10.22 -30.53
CA VAL A 11 8.07 10.47 -29.41
C VAL A 11 7.52 9.64 -28.26
N ARG A 12 8.17 8.51 -27.94
CA ARG A 12 8.03 7.86 -26.65
C ARG A 12 8.41 8.92 -25.60
N GLN A 13 7.41 9.54 -24.97
CA GLN A 13 7.64 10.22 -23.71
C GLN A 13 8.10 9.12 -22.75
N ASP A 14 9.24 9.32 -22.10
CA ASP A 14 9.59 8.53 -20.93
C ASP A 14 8.38 8.49 -20.00
N PRO A 15 8.05 7.35 -19.38
CA PRO A 15 6.93 7.27 -18.48
C PRO A 15 7.14 8.32 -17.39
N LYS A 16 6.32 9.38 -17.44
CA LYS A 16 6.31 10.41 -16.40
C LYS A 16 6.12 9.68 -15.07
N GLU A 17 6.91 10.01 -14.07
CA GLU A 17 6.80 9.41 -12.74
C GLU A 17 5.33 9.46 -12.28
N GLN A 18 4.78 8.28 -12.01
CA GLN A 18 3.40 8.09 -11.60
C GLN A 18 3.37 7.42 -10.24
N VAL A 19 2.57 7.99 -9.34
CA VAL A 19 2.30 7.44 -8.01
C VAL A 19 0.89 6.89 -8.04
N VAL A 20 0.75 5.58 -7.88
CA VAL A 20 -0.53 4.86 -7.97
C VAL A 20 -1.29 5.22 -9.27
N GLY A 21 -0.59 5.27 -10.40
CA GLY A 21 -1.18 5.58 -11.71
C GLY A 21 -1.54 7.05 -11.95
N TYR A 22 -1.26 7.96 -11.02
CA TYR A 22 -1.42 9.41 -11.19
C TYR A 22 -0.07 10.09 -11.36
N SER A 23 0.05 10.95 -12.36
CA SER A 23 1.20 11.85 -12.49
C SER A 23 1.19 12.90 -11.38
N ILE A 24 2.35 13.47 -11.06
CA ILE A 24 2.46 14.55 -10.07
C ILE A 24 1.53 15.73 -10.40
N THR A 25 1.34 16.06 -11.68
CA THR A 25 0.42 17.12 -12.09
C THR A 25 -1.04 16.77 -11.75
N GLU A 26 -1.47 15.54 -12.03
CA GLU A 26 -2.83 15.10 -11.66
C GLU A 26 -3.01 15.09 -10.14
N LEU A 27 -2.00 14.63 -9.38
CA LEU A 27 -2.07 14.65 -7.92
C LEU A 27 -2.22 16.06 -7.36
N LYS A 28 -1.52 17.05 -7.92
CA LYS A 28 -1.67 18.47 -7.52
C LYS A 28 -3.06 19.04 -7.81
N THR A 29 -3.79 18.46 -8.76
CA THR A 29 -5.19 18.86 -9.04
C THR A 29 -6.19 18.22 -8.08
N VAL A 30 -5.87 17.04 -7.54
CA VAL A 30 -6.72 16.32 -6.58
C VAL A 30 -6.47 16.82 -5.16
N PHE A 31 -5.20 16.94 -4.77
CA PHE A 31 -4.78 17.34 -3.45
C PHE A 31 -4.39 18.82 -3.46
N THR A 32 -5.38 19.70 -3.26
CA THR A 32 -5.18 21.15 -3.28
C THR A 32 -5.01 21.77 -1.90
N GLU A 33 -5.62 21.15 -0.88
CA GLU A 33 -5.60 21.65 0.49
C GLU A 33 -4.28 21.30 1.19
N PRO A 34 -3.67 22.23 1.94
CA PRO A 34 -2.45 21.95 2.69
C PRO A 34 -2.70 20.91 3.78
N LEU A 35 -1.67 20.11 4.10
CA LEU A 35 -1.75 19.15 5.20
C LEU A 35 -1.84 19.91 6.52
N LEU A 36 -2.97 19.75 7.22
CA LEU A 36 -3.23 20.46 8.47
C LEU A 36 -2.28 20.02 9.59
N HIS A 37 -1.74 18.80 9.53
CA HIS A 37 -0.88 18.22 10.55
C HIS A 37 0.19 17.33 9.90
N THR A 38 1.46 17.58 10.23
CA THR A 38 2.55 16.65 9.88
C THR A 38 2.43 15.42 10.77
N ILE A 39 2.10 14.28 10.19
CA ILE A 39 2.14 13.02 10.93
C ILE A 39 3.61 12.57 10.96
N HIS A 40 4.24 12.59 12.13
CA HIS A 40 5.46 11.83 12.38
C HIS A 40 5.11 10.34 12.51
N THR A 41 4.85 9.65 11.41
CA THR A 41 4.70 8.18 11.40
C THR A 41 6.10 7.55 11.41
N GLN A 42 6.80 7.63 12.54
CA GLN A 42 8.14 7.04 12.68
C GLN A 42 8.20 5.79 13.57
N SER A 43 7.08 5.22 14.01
CA SER A 43 7.13 3.92 14.68
C SER A 43 5.89 3.07 14.40
N GLY A 44 6.07 1.92 13.76
CA GLY A 44 5.04 0.91 13.59
C GLY A 44 4.97 0.30 12.18
N GLN A 45 3.91 -0.47 11.96
CA GLN A 45 3.60 -1.16 10.71
C GLN A 45 3.27 -0.20 9.54
N LEU A 46 2.65 0.95 9.82
CA LEU A 46 2.21 1.90 8.80
C LEU A 46 3.31 2.92 8.49
N ARG A 47 4.00 2.79 7.36
CA ARG A 47 4.95 3.79 6.86
C ARG A 47 4.27 4.72 5.87
N ALA A 48 3.97 5.94 6.31
CA ALA A 48 3.47 6.99 5.43
C ALA A 48 4.62 7.91 4.99
N VAL A 49 4.76 8.10 3.68
CA VAL A 49 5.77 8.98 3.07
C VAL A 49 5.08 10.26 2.63
N SER A 50 5.54 11.42 3.12
CA SER A 50 5.02 12.71 2.65
C SER A 50 5.40 12.94 1.19
N LEU A 51 4.46 13.43 0.39
CA LEU A 51 4.68 13.86 -0.99
C LEU A 51 4.84 15.39 -1.11
N GLU A 52 4.98 16.10 0.01
CA GLU A 52 5.13 17.56 0.02
C GLU A 52 6.40 18.03 -0.69
N ASP A 53 7.47 17.23 -0.67
CA ASP A 53 8.75 17.52 -1.36
C ASP A 53 8.57 17.62 -2.89
N VAL A 54 7.57 16.95 -3.45
CA VAL A 54 7.19 17.06 -4.87
C VAL A 54 6.01 18.02 -5.10
N GLY A 55 5.60 18.73 -4.04
CA GLY A 55 4.54 19.73 -4.02
C GLY A 55 3.13 19.15 -3.99
N VAL A 56 2.95 17.91 -3.53
CA VAL A 56 1.64 17.28 -3.36
C VAL A 56 1.33 17.21 -1.86
N PRO A 57 0.29 17.89 -1.34
CA PRO A 57 -0.05 17.86 0.09
C PRO A 57 -0.80 16.57 0.44
N ALA A 58 -0.13 15.44 0.31
CA ALA A 58 -0.67 14.11 0.59
C ALA A 58 0.43 13.16 1.07
N TYR A 59 0.01 12.03 1.62
CA TYR A 59 0.88 10.94 2.02
C TYR A 59 0.70 9.76 1.08
N TYR A 60 1.81 9.12 0.69
CA TYR A 60 1.83 7.81 0.06
C TYR A 60 2.00 6.73 1.13
N VAL A 61 1.23 5.64 1.01
CA VAL A 61 1.33 4.47 1.87
C VAL A 61 1.28 3.20 1.03
N SER A 62 2.14 2.24 1.36
CA SER A 62 2.04 0.86 0.88
C SER A 62 1.76 -0.07 2.05
N LEU A 63 0.70 -0.85 1.95
CA LEU A 63 0.25 -1.84 2.91
C LEU A 63 0.34 -3.23 2.31
N LEU A 64 0.66 -4.21 3.15
CA LEU A 64 0.48 -5.62 2.85
C LEU A 64 -0.41 -6.20 3.94
N ILE A 65 -1.56 -6.74 3.55
CA ILE A 65 -2.55 -7.26 4.48
C ILE A 65 -2.97 -8.69 4.12
N ASP A 66 -3.42 -9.41 5.13
CA ASP A 66 -4.07 -10.69 4.93
C ASP A 66 -5.32 -10.55 4.06
N GLY A 67 -5.56 -11.52 3.18
CA GLY A 67 -6.75 -11.52 2.31
C GLY A 67 -8.06 -11.54 3.09
N GLY A 68 -8.08 -12.13 4.29
CA GLY A 68 -9.26 -12.13 5.16
C GLY A 68 -9.60 -10.75 5.73
N ASP A 69 -8.64 -9.83 5.77
CA ASP A 69 -8.80 -8.51 6.40
C ASP A 69 -9.26 -7.43 5.39
N ILE A 70 -9.38 -7.76 4.11
CA ILE A 70 -9.72 -6.77 3.05
C ILE A 70 -11.10 -6.12 3.29
N HIS A 71 -12.06 -6.85 3.86
CA HIS A 71 -13.38 -6.31 4.16
C HIS A 71 -13.34 -5.24 5.27
N ALA A 72 -12.47 -5.40 6.27
CA ALA A 72 -12.28 -4.40 7.31
C ALA A 72 -11.63 -3.13 6.73
N PHE A 73 -10.66 -3.28 5.80
CA PHE A 73 -10.13 -2.13 5.05
C PHE A 73 -11.22 -1.39 4.28
N TRP A 74 -12.09 -2.10 3.56
CA TRP A 74 -13.20 -1.49 2.84
C TRP A 74 -14.16 -0.76 3.77
N ALA A 75 -14.51 -1.34 4.93
CA ALA A 75 -15.37 -0.69 5.90
C ALA A 75 -14.79 0.63 6.42
N ILE A 76 -13.47 0.70 6.64
CA ILE A 76 -12.79 1.95 7.02
C ILE A 76 -12.93 2.99 5.91
N VAL A 77 -12.70 2.63 4.64
CA VAL A 77 -12.82 3.56 3.51
C VAL A 77 -14.26 4.06 3.37
N GLU A 78 -15.23 3.16 3.35
CA GLU A 78 -16.65 3.47 3.14
C GLU A 78 -17.28 4.25 4.30
N SER A 79 -16.67 4.22 5.49
CA SER A 79 -17.14 5.02 6.64
C SER A 79 -16.96 6.53 6.45
N SER A 80 -15.98 6.95 5.65
CA SER A 80 -15.52 8.34 5.57
C SER A 80 -15.49 8.89 4.14
N PHE A 81 -15.52 8.02 3.15
CA PHE A 81 -15.35 8.39 1.75
C PHE A 81 -16.42 7.82 0.83
N THR A 82 -16.67 8.55 -0.25
CA THR A 82 -17.59 8.16 -1.33
C THR A 82 -16.82 7.99 -2.63
N PHE A 83 -17.20 6.97 -3.41
CA PHE A 83 -16.56 6.70 -4.69
C PHE A 83 -16.83 7.82 -5.70
N VAL A 84 -15.80 8.25 -6.42
CA VAL A 84 -15.88 9.32 -7.42
C VAL A 84 -15.60 8.79 -8.82
N ASN A 85 -14.46 8.12 -9.00
CA ASN A 85 -14.03 7.67 -10.30
C ASN A 85 -13.07 6.48 -10.20
N GLU A 86 -12.92 5.76 -11.29
CA GLU A 86 -11.95 4.67 -11.46
C GLU A 86 -11.20 4.85 -12.78
N LYS A 87 -9.92 4.52 -12.79
CA LYS A 87 -9.13 4.37 -14.00
C LYS A 87 -8.24 3.14 -13.91
N GLU A 88 -7.76 2.66 -15.05
CA GLU A 88 -6.86 1.51 -15.10
C GLU A 88 -5.40 1.95 -15.15
N PHE A 89 -4.55 1.26 -14.40
CA PHE A 89 -3.10 1.43 -14.44
C PHE A 89 -2.41 0.08 -14.20
N ASN A 90 -1.53 -0.34 -15.12
CA ASN A 90 -0.87 -1.66 -15.08
C ASN A 90 -1.85 -2.84 -14.89
N ASP A 91 -2.96 -2.81 -15.62
CA ASP A 91 -4.04 -3.79 -15.55
C ASP A 91 -4.66 -3.93 -14.14
N LEU A 92 -4.57 -2.87 -13.32
CA LEU A 92 -5.19 -2.78 -12.01
C LEU A 92 -6.14 -1.57 -11.94
N PRO A 93 -7.31 -1.71 -11.32
CA PRO A 93 -8.17 -0.57 -11.04
C PRO A 93 -7.49 0.34 -10.02
N VAL A 94 -7.51 1.63 -10.31
CA VAL A 94 -7.15 2.71 -9.41
C VAL A 94 -8.40 3.53 -9.15
N LYS A 95 -8.84 3.55 -7.90
CA LYS A 95 -10.07 4.22 -7.51
C LYS A 95 -9.78 5.53 -6.79
N LEU A 96 -10.55 6.55 -7.11
CA LEU A 96 -10.59 7.85 -6.44
C LEU A 96 -11.86 7.95 -5.61
N TYR A 97 -11.67 8.40 -4.38
CA TYR A 97 -12.72 8.66 -3.41
C TYR A 97 -12.55 10.05 -2.79
N GLU A 98 -13.66 10.63 -2.36
CA GLU A 98 -13.74 11.96 -1.74
C GLU A 98 -14.56 11.90 -0.44
N SER A 99 -14.16 12.70 0.56
CA SER A 99 -14.95 12.89 1.77
C SER A 99 -16.21 13.73 1.49
N ALA A 100 -17.20 13.66 2.40
CA ALA A 100 -18.45 14.40 2.25
C ALA A 100 -18.25 15.92 2.12
N GLN A 101 -17.22 16.46 2.78
CA GLN A 101 -16.85 17.87 2.73
C GLN A 101 -15.96 18.22 1.53
N LYS A 102 -15.54 17.23 0.72
CA LYS A 102 -14.66 17.37 -0.47
C LYS A 102 -13.29 17.99 -0.19
N SER A 103 -12.88 18.02 1.07
CA SER A 103 -11.56 18.49 1.49
C SER A 103 -10.53 17.36 1.52
N GLU A 104 -10.99 16.12 1.70
CA GLU A 104 -10.12 14.96 1.80
C GLU A 104 -10.36 14.02 0.63
N HIS A 105 -9.27 13.47 0.13
CA HIS A 105 -9.24 12.61 -1.02
C HIS A 105 -8.45 11.34 -0.70
N LEU A 106 -8.85 10.26 -1.34
CA LEU A 106 -8.19 8.97 -1.24
C LEU A 106 -8.11 8.37 -2.65
N ILE A 107 -6.88 8.11 -3.10
CA ILE A 107 -6.61 7.32 -4.30
C ILE A 107 -5.98 6.02 -3.85
N PHE A 108 -6.46 4.88 -4.31
CA PHE A 108 -5.75 3.62 -4.06
C PHE A 108 -5.94 2.59 -5.16
N SER A 109 -5.04 1.61 -5.14
CA SER A 109 -5.09 0.40 -5.95
C SER A 109 -4.81 -0.81 -5.08
N VAL A 110 -5.48 -1.91 -5.40
CA VAL A 110 -5.37 -3.20 -4.71
C VAL A 110 -4.80 -4.22 -5.69
N SER A 111 -3.76 -4.94 -5.28
CA SER A 111 -3.10 -5.97 -6.07
C SER A 111 -2.89 -7.23 -5.26
N THR A 112 -2.98 -8.39 -5.91
CA THR A 112 -2.67 -9.71 -5.35
C THR A 112 -1.54 -10.41 -6.11
N ARG A 113 -0.74 -9.64 -6.87
CA ARG A 113 0.24 -10.18 -7.82
C ARG A 113 1.64 -10.34 -7.22
N GLU A 114 1.99 -9.52 -6.22
CA GLU A 114 3.34 -9.41 -5.69
C GLU A 114 3.68 -10.49 -4.68
N PHE A 115 2.70 -10.83 -3.84
CA PHE A 115 2.79 -11.81 -2.77
C PHE A 115 1.51 -12.63 -2.79
N ASN A 116 1.51 -13.78 -2.12
CA ASN A 116 0.29 -14.56 -1.90
C ASN A 116 -0.60 -13.89 -0.82
N SER A 117 -0.98 -12.64 -1.06
CA SER A 117 -1.55 -11.67 -0.12
C SER A 117 -2.08 -10.45 -0.87
N VAL A 118 -2.74 -9.53 -0.16
CA VAL A 118 -3.28 -8.29 -0.71
C VAL A 118 -2.34 -7.12 -0.42
N THR A 119 -1.79 -6.54 -1.49
CA THR A 119 -1.02 -5.28 -1.44
C THR A 119 -1.93 -4.11 -1.77
N ILE A 120 -1.95 -3.09 -0.92
CA ILE A 120 -2.71 -1.85 -1.13
C ILE A 120 -1.73 -0.70 -1.21
N ARG A 121 -1.78 0.06 -2.31
CA ARG A 121 -1.02 1.30 -2.49
C ARG A 121 -1.99 2.45 -2.53
N LEU A 122 -1.80 3.44 -1.66
CA LEU A 122 -2.72 4.56 -1.54
C LEU A 122 -2.00 5.91 -1.43
N VAL A 123 -2.71 6.95 -1.84
CA VAL A 123 -2.37 8.36 -1.65
C VAL A 123 -3.55 9.04 -0.99
N THR A 124 -3.33 9.72 0.14
CA THR A 124 -4.39 10.43 0.86
C THR A 124 -3.86 11.63 1.62
N ASN A 125 -4.69 12.67 1.77
CA ASN A 125 -4.44 13.79 2.68
C ASN A 125 -5.24 13.65 4.00
N SER A 126 -5.99 12.57 4.18
CA SER A 126 -6.79 12.33 5.39
C SER A 126 -5.95 11.70 6.50
N THR A 127 -5.69 12.48 7.55
CA THR A 127 -4.97 11.96 8.71
C THR A 127 -5.81 10.99 9.54
N ASP A 128 -7.13 11.14 9.51
CA ASP A 128 -8.04 10.30 10.27
C ASP A 128 -8.17 8.92 9.64
N LEU A 129 -8.17 8.84 8.30
CA LEU A 129 -8.05 7.56 7.58
C LEU A 129 -6.76 6.83 7.97
N LEU A 130 -5.62 7.52 7.98
CA LEU A 130 -4.33 6.91 8.34
C LEU A 130 -4.33 6.41 9.79
N LYS A 131 -4.93 7.15 10.72
CA LYS A 131 -5.09 6.70 12.12
C LYS A 131 -6.01 5.48 12.22
N ALA A 132 -7.11 5.45 11.46
CA ALA A 132 -8.03 4.31 11.45
C ALA A 132 -7.35 3.04 10.93
N ILE A 133 -6.63 3.13 9.81
CA ILE A 133 -5.83 2.03 9.25
C ILE A 133 -4.76 1.57 10.26
N HIS A 134 -4.06 2.50 10.90
CA HIS A 134 -3.05 2.17 11.90
C HIS A 134 -3.67 1.49 13.14
N GLY A 135 -4.84 1.97 13.59
CA GLY A 135 -5.56 1.42 14.74
C GLY A 135 -6.09 0.01 14.52
N GLU A 136 -6.48 -0.32 13.28
CA GLU A 136 -6.97 -1.66 12.92
C GLU A 136 -5.88 -2.74 12.99
N LYS A 137 -4.59 -2.36 12.88
CA LYS A 137 -3.43 -3.27 12.96
C LYS A 137 -3.59 -4.52 12.06
N PHE A 138 -3.91 -4.32 10.78
CA PHE A 138 -4.06 -5.40 9.81
C PHE A 138 -2.92 -6.42 9.88
N ALA A 139 -3.20 -7.73 9.82
CA ALA A 139 -2.11 -8.69 9.88
C ALA A 139 -1.31 -8.67 8.57
N VAL A 140 0.02 -8.55 8.67
CA VAL A 140 0.89 -8.89 7.54
C VAL A 140 0.96 -10.41 7.48
N PRO A 141 0.63 -11.07 6.35
CA PRO A 141 0.69 -12.52 6.28
C PRO A 141 2.14 -12.98 6.44
N PRO A 142 2.39 -14.10 7.14
CA PRO A 142 3.73 -14.52 7.48
C PRO A 142 4.50 -15.07 6.27
N PRO A 143 5.82 -15.25 6.39
CA PRO A 143 6.68 -15.70 5.31
C PRO A 143 6.22 -16.97 4.60
N TRP A 144 5.77 -17.98 5.35
CA TRP A 144 5.29 -19.26 4.78
C TRP A 144 3.95 -19.17 4.05
N VAL A 145 3.20 -18.09 4.29
CA VAL A 145 1.99 -17.78 3.53
C VAL A 145 2.35 -16.96 2.31
N ALA A 146 3.17 -15.91 2.49
CA ALA A 146 3.56 -14.99 1.42
C ALA A 146 4.41 -15.66 0.32
N PHE A 147 5.21 -16.67 0.68
CA PHE A 147 6.08 -17.43 -0.21
C PHE A 147 5.82 -18.94 -0.05
N GLU A 148 4.99 -19.50 -0.92
CA GLU A 148 4.67 -20.93 -0.90
C GLU A 148 5.94 -21.80 -1.08
N GLY A 149 6.07 -22.83 -0.25
CA GLY A 149 7.18 -23.79 -0.33
C GLY A 149 8.52 -23.31 0.24
N TYR A 150 8.56 -22.14 0.90
CA TYR A 150 9.79 -21.66 1.54
C TYR A 150 10.11 -22.45 2.81
N ASN A 151 11.39 -22.83 2.97
CA ASN A 151 11.87 -23.49 4.18
C ASN A 151 12.17 -22.47 5.30
N PRO A 152 11.74 -22.70 6.55
CA PRO A 152 12.04 -21.82 7.69
C PRO A 152 13.54 -21.51 7.84
N SER A 153 14.42 -22.47 7.54
CA SER A 153 15.88 -22.30 7.65
C SER A 153 16.49 -21.34 6.63
N TRP A 154 15.74 -20.98 5.57
CA TRP A 154 16.15 -19.97 4.60
C TRP A 154 15.72 -18.56 5.00
N TRP A 155 14.89 -18.46 6.04
CA TRP A 155 14.40 -17.20 6.52
C TRP A 155 15.33 -16.63 7.60
N GLY A 156 15.70 -15.36 7.43
CA GLY A 156 16.70 -14.69 8.26
C GLY A 156 18.03 -14.45 7.53
N GLY A 157 18.84 -13.52 8.04
CA GLY A 157 20.08 -13.09 7.40
C GLY A 157 19.90 -12.03 6.31
N ASN A 158 20.86 -11.93 5.38
CA ASN A 158 20.88 -10.92 4.31
C ASN A 158 20.04 -11.36 3.09
N MET A 159 18.72 -11.42 3.26
CA MET A 159 17.79 -11.71 2.17
C MET A 159 17.84 -10.61 1.10
N GLN A 160 17.78 -10.99 -0.18
CA GLN A 160 17.76 -10.06 -1.32
C GLN A 160 16.53 -10.32 -2.21
N GLY A 161 16.22 -9.36 -3.09
CA GLY A 161 15.08 -9.47 -3.99
C GLY A 161 13.74 -9.37 -3.28
N ALA A 162 12.73 -10.11 -3.76
CA ALA A 162 11.38 -10.05 -3.22
C ALA A 162 11.26 -10.45 -1.73
N PRO A 163 11.93 -11.52 -1.24
CA PRO A 163 11.91 -11.86 0.20
C PRO A 163 12.52 -10.77 1.08
N GLY A 164 13.66 -10.20 0.68
CA GLY A 164 14.30 -9.10 1.41
C GLY A 164 13.41 -7.85 1.45
N TYR A 165 12.86 -7.45 0.30
CA TYR A 165 11.92 -6.33 0.23
C TYR A 165 10.69 -6.56 1.11
N TYR A 166 10.08 -7.74 1.05
CA TYR A 166 8.93 -8.09 1.89
C TYR A 166 9.27 -8.01 3.38
N ASN A 167 10.41 -8.59 3.77
CA ASN A 167 10.82 -8.65 5.16
C ASN A 167 11.05 -7.25 5.73
N ASP A 168 11.79 -6.42 5.00
CA ASP A 168 12.24 -5.11 5.50
C ASP A 168 11.14 -4.04 5.45
N ASN A 169 10.20 -4.16 4.50
CA ASN A 169 9.15 -3.15 4.28
C ASN A 169 7.81 -3.51 4.92
N PHE A 170 7.52 -4.80 5.15
CA PHE A 170 6.22 -5.23 5.67
C PHE A 170 6.34 -6.10 6.92
N PHE A 171 6.96 -7.28 6.81
CA PHE A 171 6.86 -8.28 7.86
C PHE A 171 7.62 -7.91 9.13
N PHE A 172 8.89 -7.50 9.03
CA PHE A 172 9.69 -7.18 10.20
C PHE A 172 9.15 -5.95 10.97
N PRO A 173 8.78 -4.82 10.32
CA PRO A 173 8.15 -3.70 11.02
C PRO A 173 6.84 -4.07 11.72
N PHE A 174 6.02 -4.92 11.11
CA PHE A 174 4.79 -5.43 11.72
C PHE A 174 5.10 -6.35 12.91
N PHE A 175 5.88 -7.40 12.69
CA PHE A 175 6.10 -8.45 13.68
C PHE A 175 6.82 -7.95 14.92
N THR A 176 7.76 -7.00 14.76
CA THR A 176 8.45 -6.36 15.89
C THR A 176 7.57 -5.38 16.66
N SER A 177 6.46 -4.91 16.08
CA SER A 177 5.49 -4.08 16.78
C SER A 177 4.54 -4.88 17.67
N LEU A 178 4.49 -6.21 17.50
CA LEU A 178 3.65 -7.10 18.30
C LEU A 178 4.31 -7.41 19.65
N ASN A 179 3.50 -7.41 20.70
CA ASN A 179 3.90 -7.96 21.99
C ASN A 179 3.79 -9.50 22.02
N GLU A 180 4.30 -10.14 23.07
CA GLU A 180 4.34 -11.62 23.17
C GLU A 180 2.97 -12.30 23.12
N ALA A 181 1.90 -11.67 23.63
CA ALA A 181 0.55 -12.21 23.48
C ALA A 181 0.07 -12.09 22.02
N GLU A 182 0.26 -10.92 21.41
CA GLU A 182 -0.10 -10.68 20.01
C GLU A 182 0.67 -11.62 19.05
N LYS A 183 1.95 -11.92 19.33
CA LYS A 183 2.73 -12.91 18.56
C LYS A 183 2.16 -14.32 18.67
N ARG A 184 1.73 -14.75 19.86
CA ARG A 184 1.09 -16.08 20.03
C ARG A 184 -0.22 -16.17 19.27
N ASP A 185 -1.05 -15.12 19.33
CA ASP A 185 -2.31 -15.06 18.58
C ASP A 185 -2.03 -15.07 17.07
N TYR A 186 -0.99 -14.37 16.63
CA TYR A 186 -0.53 -14.37 15.25
C TYR A 186 -0.08 -15.77 14.80
N TYR A 187 0.76 -16.46 15.56
CA TYR A 187 1.18 -17.83 15.24
C TYR A 187 -0.01 -18.80 15.18
N ALA A 188 -0.96 -18.67 16.11
CA ALA A 188 -2.18 -19.47 16.11
C ALA A 188 -3.06 -19.19 14.87
N ARG A 189 -3.25 -17.91 14.50
CA ARG A 189 -4.00 -17.49 13.30
C ARG A 189 -3.45 -18.16 12.04
N TYR A 190 -2.14 -18.31 11.94
CA TYR A 190 -1.47 -18.81 10.74
C TYR A 190 -0.98 -20.27 10.83
N ASN A 191 -1.40 -21.01 11.87
CA ASN A 191 -0.98 -22.38 12.13
C ASN A 191 0.55 -22.57 12.01
N ALA A 192 1.31 -21.65 12.63
CA ALA A 192 2.77 -21.70 12.57
C ALA A 192 3.29 -23.02 13.15
N THR A 193 4.22 -23.67 12.45
CA THR A 193 4.93 -24.83 12.98
C THR A 193 5.97 -24.38 14.02
N ASP A 194 6.39 -25.30 14.90
CA ASP A 194 7.44 -25.02 15.90
C ASP A 194 8.73 -24.49 15.23
N GLU A 195 9.04 -24.96 14.02
CA GLU A 195 10.17 -24.49 13.22
C GLU A 195 10.06 -22.99 12.92
N TRP A 196 8.90 -22.54 12.44
CA TRP A 196 8.65 -21.12 12.15
C TRP A 196 8.60 -20.26 13.42
N VAL A 197 8.05 -20.79 14.51
CA VAL A 197 8.06 -20.10 15.81
C VAL A 197 9.49 -19.91 16.31
N SER A 198 10.37 -20.91 16.12
CA SER A 198 11.77 -20.84 16.57
C SER A 198 12.67 -19.92 15.75
N SER A 199 12.22 -19.49 14.56
CA SER A 199 13.00 -18.65 13.64
C SER A 199 12.89 -17.14 13.90
N PHE A 200 12.06 -16.68 14.84
CA PHE A 200 11.79 -15.25 15.10
C PHE A 200 11.89 -14.84 16.55
#